data_AF-A0A8K0XFQ8-F1
#
_entry.id   AF-A0A8K0XFQ8-F1
#
_cell.length_a   1.000
_cell.length_b   1.000
_cell.length_c   1.000
_cell.angle_alpha   90.00
_cell.angle_beta   90.00
_cell.angle_gamma   90.00
#
_symmetry.space_group_name_H-M   'P 1'
#
loop_
_entity.id
_entity.type
_entity.pdbx_description
1 polymer ?
#
loop_
_entity_poly.entity_id
_entity_poly.type
_entity_poly.pdbx_seq_one_letter_code
_entity_poly.pdbx_strand_id
1 'polypeptide(L)'
;MDAQGEASTSKITPSSTQASGIFSHFQPYARSKAPALALSTLFAGSVFVPPTLLRPNVYFPPYLHRVGFSLVFGGAAYVLSTGDERNGSGIATAWSLTYLFLNLKASLRSPRHPLTLAMAGGAAGCAALYGTEYFVYQT
;
A
#
# COMPACT_ATOMS: atom_id res chain seq x y z
N MET A 1 53.09 -6.15 -25.04
CA MET A 1 53.03 -4.90 -25.84
C MET A 1 51.64 -4.81 -26.46
N ASP A 2 50.59 -4.87 -25.64
CA ASP A 2 50.07 -3.82 -24.75
C ASP A 2 49.32 -2.74 -25.56
N ALA A 3 47.99 -2.78 -25.52
CA ALA A 3 47.19 -1.81 -24.75
C ALA A 3 45.69 -1.97 -25.08
N GLN A 4 44.95 -2.41 -24.06
CA GLN A 4 43.51 -2.28 -23.94
C GLN A 4 43.07 -0.81 -24.06
N GLY A 5 42.08 -0.53 -24.90
CA GLY A 5 41.25 0.67 -24.81
C GLY A 5 39.88 0.25 -24.30
N GLU A 6 39.71 0.22 -22.97
CA GLU A 6 38.47 -0.16 -22.31
C GLU A 6 37.33 0.80 -22.68
N ALA A 7 36.28 0.23 -23.28
CA ALA A 7 34.98 0.89 -23.35
C ALA A 7 34.46 1.04 -21.92
N SER A 8 34.49 2.27 -21.40
CA SER A 8 33.86 2.68 -20.15
C SER A 8 32.37 2.39 -20.20
N THR A 9 32.02 1.15 -19.83
CA THR A 9 30.66 0.74 -19.51
C THR A 9 30.30 1.49 -18.24
N SER A 10 29.61 2.62 -18.38
CA SER A 10 29.01 3.32 -17.25
C SER A 10 28.05 2.32 -16.59
N LYS A 11 28.49 1.71 -15.48
CA LYS A 11 27.57 1.09 -14.53
C LYS A 11 26.63 2.21 -14.10
N ILE A 12 25.43 2.22 -14.67
CA ILE A 12 24.31 3.00 -14.15
C ILE A 12 24.02 2.37 -12.79
N THR A 13 24.71 2.85 -11.77
CA THR A 13 24.32 2.60 -10.39
C THR A 13 22.97 3.30 -10.26
N PRO A 14 21.85 2.58 -10.03
CA PRO A 14 20.61 3.26 -9.72
C PRO A 14 20.88 4.10 -8.48
N SER A 15 20.67 5.41 -8.60
CA SER A 15 20.77 6.35 -7.48
C SER A 15 19.69 5.98 -6.47
N SER A 16 19.97 5.02 -5.60
CA SER A 16 19.12 4.71 -4.47
C SER A 16 19.27 5.88 -3.49
N THR A 17 18.37 6.84 -3.58
CA THR A 17 18.23 7.89 -2.57
C THR A 17 17.95 7.20 -1.25
N GLN A 18 18.98 7.11 -0.40
CA GLN A 18 18.89 6.57 0.95
C GLN A 18 18.26 7.66 1.82
N ALA A 19 17.19 7.34 2.53
CA ALA A 19 16.57 8.24 3.47
C ALA A 19 17.53 8.47 4.65
N SER A 20 17.68 9.73 5.07
CA SER A 20 18.50 10.10 6.22
C SER A 20 17.63 10.17 7.49
N GLY A 21 18.07 9.57 8.59
CA GLY A 21 17.42 9.66 9.91
C GLY A 21 16.47 8.50 10.27
N ILE A 22 15.51 8.71 11.18
CA ILE A 22 14.58 7.68 11.72
C ILE A 22 13.77 6.99 10.61
N PHE A 23 13.58 7.72 9.53
CA PHE A 23 12.94 7.36 8.27
C PHE A 23 13.66 6.25 7.47
N SER A 24 14.98 6.12 7.61
CA SER A 24 15.78 5.02 7.01
C SER A 24 15.32 3.63 7.45
N HIS A 25 14.82 3.50 8.68
CA HIS A 25 14.30 2.23 9.21
C HIS A 25 12.97 1.81 8.57
N PHE A 26 12.20 2.77 8.04
CA PHE A 26 10.90 2.51 7.42
C PHE A 26 11.00 2.34 5.89
N GLN A 27 12.09 2.81 5.29
CA GLN A 27 12.39 2.67 3.87
C GLN A 27 12.30 1.22 3.33
N PRO A 28 12.81 0.17 4.01
CA PRO A 28 12.64 -1.20 3.50
C PRO A 28 11.17 -1.65 3.48
N TYR A 29 10.33 -1.13 4.38
CA TYR A 29 8.90 -1.45 4.42
C TYR A 29 8.10 -0.66 3.39
N ALA A 30 8.49 0.58 3.14
CA ALA A 30 7.85 1.44 2.16
C ALA A 30 8.15 1.02 0.71
N ARG A 31 9.25 0.30 0.48
CA ARG A 31 9.58 -0.37 -0.81
C ARG A 31 9.08 -1.80 -0.91
N SER A 32 8.61 -2.38 0.19
CA SER A 32 8.10 -3.74 0.20
C SER A 32 6.70 -3.82 -0.40
N LYS A 33 6.44 -4.89 -1.15
CA LYS A 33 5.10 -5.28 -1.60
C LYS A 33 4.22 -5.87 -0.48
N ALA A 34 4.81 -6.23 0.66
CA ALA A 34 4.11 -6.95 1.72
C ALA A 34 2.95 -6.16 2.35
N PRO A 35 3.06 -4.86 2.66
CA PRO A 35 1.94 -4.09 3.21
C PRO A 35 0.75 -4.01 2.23
N ALA A 36 1.01 -3.68 0.97
CA ALA A 36 -0.03 -3.65 -0.07
C ALA A 36 -0.68 -5.02 -0.30
N LEU A 37 0.11 -6.10 -0.32
CA LEU A 37 -0.41 -7.46 -0.49
C LEU A 37 -1.23 -7.92 0.73
N ALA A 38 -0.77 -7.62 1.95
CA ALA A 38 -1.51 -7.92 3.17
C ALA A 38 -2.85 -7.16 3.22
N LEU A 39 -2.87 -5.90 2.77
CA LEU A 39 -4.11 -5.14 2.67
C LEU A 39 -5.03 -5.73 1.59
N SER A 40 -4.48 -6.12 0.44
CA SER A 40 -5.24 -6.78 -0.63
C SER A 40 -5.89 -8.09 -0.17
N THR A 41 -5.16 -8.95 0.55
CA THR A 41 -5.70 -10.22 1.07
C THR A 41 -6.73 -9.99 2.16
N LEU A 42 -6.57 -8.95 3.00
CA LEU A 42 -7.59 -8.55 3.97
C LEU A 42 -8.90 -8.15 3.27
N PHE A 43 -8.82 -7.33 2.23
CA PHE A 43 -9.98 -6.95 1.42
C PHE A 43 -10.59 -8.16 0.71
N ALA A 44 -9.78 -9.04 0.11
CA ALA A 44 -10.25 -10.27 -0.53
C ALA A 44 -10.96 -11.20 0.46
N GLY A 45 -10.36 -11.43 1.63
CA GLY A 45 -10.96 -12.25 2.69
C GLY A 45 -12.29 -11.68 3.18
N SER A 46 -12.40 -10.34 3.23
CA SER A 46 -13.64 -9.67 3.62
C SER A 46 -14.82 -9.92 2.66
N VAL A 47 -14.55 -10.29 1.40
CA VAL A 47 -15.59 -10.61 0.40
C VAL A 47 -16.43 -11.81 0.84
N PHE A 48 -15.81 -12.78 1.53
CA PHE A 48 -16.48 -14.00 1.99
C PHE A 48 -17.33 -13.81 3.24
N VAL A 49 -17.40 -12.60 3.80
CA VAL A 49 -18.32 -12.29 4.92
C VAL A 49 -19.72 -12.08 4.34
N PRO A 50 -20.67 -13.01 4.53
CA PRO A 50 -22.04 -12.84 4.07
C PRO A 50 -22.76 -11.76 4.89
N PRO A 51 -23.75 -11.08 4.29
CA PRO A 51 -24.54 -10.06 4.99
C PRO A 51 -25.28 -10.61 6.21
N THR A 52 -25.58 -11.91 6.23
CA THR A 52 -26.26 -12.59 7.34
C THR A 52 -25.43 -12.65 8.62
N LEU A 53 -24.10 -12.59 8.52
CA LEU A 53 -23.22 -12.51 9.68
C LEU A 53 -23.02 -11.06 10.17
N LEU A 54 -23.49 -10.07 9.42
CA LEU A 54 -23.43 -8.68 9.81
C LEU A 54 -24.59 -8.37 10.76
N ARG A 55 -24.27 -7.86 11.95
CA ARG A 55 -25.31 -7.41 12.89
C ARG A 55 -26.08 -6.23 12.28
N PRO A 56 -27.39 -6.11 12.58
CA PRO A 56 -28.17 -4.94 12.22
C PRO A 56 -27.49 -3.65 12.74
N ASN A 57 -27.49 -2.58 11.94
CA ASN A 57 -26.84 -1.29 12.23
C ASN A 57 -25.31 -1.28 12.35
N VAL A 58 -24.62 -2.38 12.03
CA VAL A 58 -23.15 -2.36 11.89
C VAL A 58 -22.77 -1.96 10.47
N TYR A 59 -21.97 -0.91 10.34
CA TYR A 59 -21.44 -0.51 9.05
C TYR A 59 -20.43 -1.53 8.53
N PHE A 60 -20.57 -1.89 7.26
CA PHE A 60 -19.64 -2.75 6.54
C PHE A 60 -19.48 -2.25 5.10
N PRO A 61 -18.25 -2.16 4.56
CA PRO A 61 -18.02 -1.70 3.19
C PRO A 61 -18.83 -2.50 2.17
N PRO A 62 -19.44 -1.82 1.18
CA PRO A 62 -20.15 -2.48 0.08
C PRO A 62 -19.31 -3.55 -0.60
N TYR A 63 -19.96 -4.60 -1.12
CA TYR A 63 -19.27 -5.71 -1.80
C TYR A 63 -18.31 -5.24 -2.89
N LEU A 64 -18.74 -4.31 -3.74
CA LEU A 64 -17.91 -3.77 -4.83
C LEU A 64 -16.71 -2.98 -4.31
N HIS A 65 -16.82 -2.30 -3.17
CA HIS A 65 -15.65 -1.66 -2.55
C HIS A 65 -14.64 -2.72 -2.14
N ARG A 66 -15.09 -3.81 -1.50
CA ARG A 66 -14.20 -4.89 -1.04
C ARG A 66 -13.42 -5.52 -2.19
N VAL A 67 -14.12 -5.87 -3.27
CA VAL A 67 -13.50 -6.42 -4.48
C VAL A 67 -12.59 -5.39 -5.16
N GLY A 68 -13.07 -4.16 -5.35
CA GLY A 68 -12.32 -3.10 -6.01
C GLY A 68 -11.02 -2.76 -5.29
N PHE A 69 -11.08 -2.50 -3.99
CA PHE A 69 -9.89 -2.21 -3.18
C PHE A 69 -8.95 -3.41 -3.09
N SER A 70 -9.46 -4.65 -3.04
CA SER A 70 -8.60 -5.84 -3.11
C SER A 70 -7.77 -5.87 -4.39
N LEU A 71 -8.41 -5.67 -5.55
CA LEU A 71 -7.74 -5.67 -6.85
C LEU A 71 -6.75 -4.51 -6.98
N VAL A 72 -7.13 -3.32 -6.52
CA VAL A 72 -6.27 -2.14 -6.54
C VAL A 72 -5.00 -2.34 -5.70
N PHE A 73 -5.13 -2.83 -4.46
CA PHE A 73 -3.97 -3.07 -3.61
C PHE A 73 -3.13 -4.26 -4.11
N GLY A 74 -3.75 -5.27 -4.71
CA GLY A 74 -3.05 -6.36 -5.39
C GLY A 74 -2.26 -5.87 -6.60
N GLY A 75 -2.86 -4.98 -7.40
CA GLY A 75 -2.20 -4.30 -8.51
C GLY A 75 -1.03 -3.42 -8.05
N ALA A 76 -1.19 -2.66 -6.96
CA ALA A 76 -0.10 -1.89 -6.37
C ALA A 76 1.06 -2.80 -5.92
N ALA A 77 0.76 -3.94 -5.28
CA ALA A 77 1.75 -4.93 -4.90
C ALA A 77 2.46 -5.56 -6.11
N TYR A 78 1.74 -5.77 -7.22
CA TYR A 78 2.32 -6.24 -8.48
C TYR A 78 3.28 -5.20 -9.07
N VAL A 79 2.87 -3.93 -9.17
CA VAL A 79 3.73 -2.84 -9.67
C VAL A 79 5.00 -2.71 -8.81
N LEU A 80 4.87 -2.74 -7.48
CA LEU A 80 6.01 -2.80 -6.56
C LEU A 80 6.93 -3.99 -6.84
N SER A 81 6.35 -5.16 -7.16
CA SER A 81 7.13 -6.37 -7.47
C SER A 81 7.91 -6.29 -8.79
N THR A 82 7.50 -5.42 -9.72
CA THR A 82 8.22 -5.16 -10.98
C THR A 82 9.39 -4.19 -10.81
N GLY A 83 9.62 -3.67 -9.60
CA GLY A 83 10.66 -2.68 -9.30
C GLY A 83 10.24 -1.23 -9.52
N ASP A 84 8.99 -1.00 -9.93
CA ASP A 84 8.42 0.34 -10.08
C ASP A 84 7.87 0.85 -8.74
N GLU A 85 8.81 1.20 -7.85
CA GLU A 85 8.51 1.65 -6.49
C GLU A 85 7.70 2.96 -6.48
N ARG A 86 7.92 3.83 -7.46
CA ARG A 86 7.26 5.14 -7.54
C ARG A 86 5.78 5.02 -7.89
N ASN A 87 5.44 4.29 -8.95
CA ASN A 87 4.04 4.13 -9.31
C ASN A 87 3.32 3.22 -8.31
N GLY A 88 3.97 2.17 -7.83
CA GLY A 88 3.40 1.25 -6.84
C GLY A 88 3.03 1.94 -5.52
N SER A 89 3.97 2.71 -4.96
CA SER A 89 3.72 3.50 -3.73
C SER A 89 2.68 4.61 -3.95
N GLY A 90 2.68 5.26 -5.11
CA GLY A 90 1.68 6.27 -5.48
C GLY A 90 0.26 5.70 -5.53
N ILE A 91 0.06 4.57 -6.21
CA ILE A 91 -1.23 3.87 -6.27
C ILE A 91 -1.67 3.46 -4.85
N ALA A 92 -0.78 2.79 -4.09
CA ALA A 92 -1.11 2.34 -2.74
C ALA A 92 -1.51 3.50 -1.82
N THR A 93 -0.80 4.62 -1.88
CA THR A 93 -1.08 5.82 -1.08
C THR A 93 -2.41 6.45 -1.48
N ALA A 94 -2.60 6.74 -2.77
CA ALA A 94 -3.80 7.41 -3.27
C ALA A 94 -5.06 6.63 -2.91
N TRP A 95 -5.06 5.32 -3.18
CA TRP A 95 -6.23 4.49 -2.91
C TRP A 95 -6.44 4.19 -1.43
N SER A 96 -5.38 4.15 -0.61
CA SER A 96 -5.53 4.12 0.85
C SER A 96 -6.25 5.36 1.37
N LEU A 97 -5.87 6.55 0.89
CA LEU A 97 -6.54 7.81 1.24
C LEU A 97 -7.99 7.84 0.76
N THR A 98 -8.27 7.39 -0.46
CA THR A 98 -9.64 7.25 -0.96
C THR A 98 -10.47 6.33 -0.08
N TYR A 99 -9.93 5.18 0.32
CA TYR A 99 -10.64 4.26 1.21
C TYR A 99 -10.97 4.92 2.55
N LEU A 100 -10.00 5.60 3.16
CA LEU A 100 -10.20 6.31 4.42
C LEU A 100 -11.24 7.41 4.28
N PHE A 101 -11.13 8.25 3.25
CA PHE A 101 -12.08 9.33 3.02
C PHE A 101 -13.53 8.83 2.91
N LEU A 102 -13.74 7.71 2.21
CA LEU A 102 -15.07 7.13 2.00
C LEU A 102 -15.61 6.36 3.23
N ASN A 103 -14.74 5.64 3.95
CA ASN A 103 -15.20 4.60 4.91
C ASN A 103 -14.76 4.85 6.37
N LEU A 104 -13.83 5.78 6.66
CA LEU A 104 -13.25 5.95 7.99
C LEU A 104 -14.30 6.39 9.02
N LYS A 105 -15.05 7.46 8.73
CA LYS A 105 -16.08 7.97 9.65
C LYS A 105 -17.12 6.90 10.00
N ALA A 106 -17.53 6.12 9.01
CA ALA A 106 -18.50 5.05 9.19
C ALA A 106 -17.90 3.87 9.97
N SER A 107 -16.63 3.53 9.74
CA SER A 107 -15.91 2.46 10.45
C SER A 107 -15.68 2.77 11.93
N LEU A 108 -15.55 4.05 12.29
CA LEU A 108 -15.38 4.50 13.67
C LEU A 108 -16.69 4.69 14.43
N ARG A 109 -17.84 4.66 13.75
CA ARG A 109 -19.16 4.80 14.37
C ARG A 109 -19.58 3.49 15.05
N SER A 110 -20.12 3.60 16.27
CA SER A 110 -20.67 2.43 16.99
C SER A 110 -22.04 2.04 16.44
N PRO A 111 -22.38 0.73 16.39
CA PRO A 111 -21.52 -0.43 16.72
C PRO A 111 -20.46 -0.72 15.63
N ARG A 112 -19.21 -0.96 16.05
CA ARG A 112 -18.05 -1.14 15.16
C ARG A 112 -17.84 -2.61 14.81
N HIS A 113 -17.39 -2.89 13.60
CA HIS A 113 -16.98 -4.23 13.17
C HIS A 113 -15.45 -4.36 13.21
N PRO A 114 -14.87 -5.41 13.81
CA PRO A 114 -13.41 -5.54 13.91
C PRO A 114 -12.73 -5.57 12.53
N LEU A 115 -13.36 -6.20 11.54
CA LEU A 115 -12.81 -6.25 10.18
C LEU A 115 -12.82 -4.88 9.49
N THR A 116 -13.80 -4.02 9.76
CA THR A 116 -13.82 -2.67 9.13
C THR A 116 -12.78 -1.76 9.75
N LEU A 117 -12.56 -1.90 11.06
CA LEU A 117 -11.43 -1.28 11.73
C LEU A 117 -10.09 -1.80 11.22
N ALA A 118 -9.95 -3.11 10.96
CA ALA A 118 -8.73 -3.66 10.39
C ALA A 118 -8.46 -3.12 8.98
N MET A 119 -9.49 -3.04 8.12
CA MET A 119 -9.35 -2.45 6.77
C MET A 119 -8.99 -0.96 6.83
N ALA A 120 -9.64 -0.19 7.71
CA ALA A 120 -9.33 1.24 7.89
C ALA A 120 -7.93 1.45 8.49
N GLY A 121 -7.55 0.66 9.50
CA GLY A 121 -6.22 0.70 10.10
C GLY A 121 -5.13 0.29 9.11
N GLY A 122 -5.36 -0.75 8.32
CA GLY A 122 -4.44 -1.20 7.28
C GLY A 122 -4.27 -0.16 6.16
N ALA A 123 -5.36 0.49 5.73
CA ALA A 123 -5.29 1.60 4.78
C ALA A 123 -4.55 2.81 5.38
N ALA A 124 -4.78 3.17 6.65
CA ALA A 124 -4.01 4.22 7.31
C ALA A 124 -2.52 3.90 7.41
N GLY A 125 -2.17 2.65 7.75
CA GLY A 125 -0.79 2.18 7.76
C GLY A 125 -0.14 2.24 6.38
N CYS A 126 -0.83 1.80 5.32
CA CYS A 126 -0.33 1.88 3.95
C CYS A 126 -0.18 3.33 3.47
N ALA A 127 -1.14 4.21 3.77
CA ALA A 127 -1.03 5.63 3.44
C ALA A 127 0.17 6.29 4.12
N ALA A 128 0.43 5.95 5.40
CA ALA A 128 1.58 6.46 6.12
C ALA A 128 2.90 5.92 5.54
N LEU A 129 3.01 4.60 5.36
CA LEU A 129 4.24 3.95 4.87
C LEU A 129 4.58 4.40 3.43
N TYR A 130 3.66 4.21 2.49
CA TYR A 130 3.92 4.56 1.09
C TYR A 130 3.93 6.09 0.86
N GLY A 131 3.17 6.85 1.66
CA GLY A 131 3.21 8.31 1.63
C GLY A 131 4.57 8.87 2.05
N THR A 132 5.25 8.24 3.03
CA THR A 132 6.62 8.65 3.38
C THR A 132 7.60 8.41 2.22
N GLU A 133 7.51 7.31 1.49
CA GLU A 133 8.37 7.10 0.31
C GLU A 133 8.07 8.15 -0.78
N TYR A 134 6.78 8.36 -1.08
CA TYR A 134 6.37 9.23 -2.19
C TYR A 134 6.62 10.72 -1.93
N PHE A 135 6.41 11.21 -0.71
CA PHE A 135 6.53 12.64 -0.39
C PHE A 135 7.85 13.03 0.30
N VAL A 136 8.52 12.11 1.00
CA VAL A 136 9.72 12.44 1.82
C VAL A 136 11.02 11.99 1.17
N TYR A 137 11.05 10.86 0.46
CA TYR A 137 12.30 10.33 -0.11
C TYR A 137 12.50 10.61 -1.60
N GLN A 138 11.51 11.22 -2.26
CA GLN A 138 11.55 11.57 -3.68
C GLN A 138 11.68 13.08 -3.94
N THR A 139 12.25 13.84 -3.00
CA THR A 139 12.78 15.19 -3.24
C THR A 139 14.17 15.12 -3.87
#